data_AF-A0A4Y3PMZ1-F1
#
_entry.id   AF-A0A4Y3PMZ1-F1
#
_cell.length_a   1.000
_cell.length_b   1.000
_cell.length_c   1.000
_cell.angle_alpha   90.00
_cell.angle_beta   90.00
_cell.angle_gamma   90.00
#
_symmetry.space_group_name_H-M   'P 1'
#
loop_
_entity.id
_entity.type
_entity.pdbx_description
1 polymer ?
#
loop_
_entity_poly.entity_id
_entity_poly.type
_entity_poly.pdbx_seq_one_letter_code
_entity_poly.pdbx_strand_id
1 'polypeptide(L)'
;MEQKQCGAKTKSSEACKKTALKNGRCRLHGGKSTGPKDRAKHSERLKGNKNALRHGLYETIWMDTLTEEEQELYHQVSIDPNVQVDSEYRLSELRKRRMLLRIQQEEQKDKPDPAEIRAIEDAITKVQMNVAALIRENGKLRDMQKQKSDGSLDQLVEILQQARSKFQG
;
A
#
# COMPACT_ATOMS: atom_id res chain seq x y z
N MET A 1 44.10 24.88 -18.20
CA MET A 1 43.18 24.10 -17.34
C MET A 1 41.87 23.95 -18.08
N GLU A 2 41.46 22.72 -18.38
CA GLU A 2 40.22 22.41 -19.09
C GLU A 2 39.01 22.87 -18.25
N GLN A 3 38.14 23.70 -18.83
CA GLN A 3 36.94 24.19 -18.13
C GLN A 3 35.92 23.07 -18.01
N LYS A 4 35.77 22.52 -16.81
CA LYS A 4 34.78 21.48 -16.52
C LYS A 4 33.35 22.01 -16.70
N GLN A 5 32.48 21.21 -17.31
CA GLN A 5 31.06 21.52 -17.46
C GLN A 5 30.27 21.21 -16.17
N CYS A 6 29.11 21.85 -16.03
CA CYS A 6 28.20 21.67 -14.90
C CYS A 6 27.60 20.26 -14.87
N GLY A 7 27.74 19.54 -13.75
CA GLY A 7 27.21 18.18 -13.59
C GLY A 7 25.69 18.05 -13.35
N ALA A 8 24.89 19.06 -13.69
CA ALA A 8 23.44 19.05 -13.46
C ALA A 8 22.67 18.90 -14.78
N LYS A 9 21.44 18.39 -14.72
CA LYS A 9 20.53 18.32 -15.87
C LYS A 9 19.66 19.58 -15.98
N THR A 10 19.32 19.98 -17.20
CA THR A 10 18.36 21.05 -17.49
C THR A 10 16.93 20.54 -17.30
N LYS A 11 15.93 21.44 -17.44
CA LYS A 11 14.50 21.05 -17.41
C LYS A 11 14.13 20.08 -18.53
N SER A 12 14.84 20.10 -19.66
CA SER A 12 14.70 19.13 -20.76
C SER A 12 15.46 17.82 -20.51
N SER A 13 15.97 17.59 -19.30
CA SER A 13 16.75 16.40 -18.90
C SER A 13 18.11 16.23 -19.58
N GLU A 14 18.57 17.21 -20.35
CA GLU A 14 19.90 17.22 -20.98
C GLU A 14 21.00 17.69 -20.03
N ALA A 15 22.25 17.32 -20.31
CA ALA A 15 23.40 17.79 -19.53
C ALA A 15 23.60 19.31 -19.65
N CYS A 16 23.87 19.98 -18.53
CA CYS A 16 24.08 21.42 -18.52
C CYS A 16 25.42 21.81 -19.16
N LYS A 17 25.36 22.48 -20.31
CA LYS A 17 26.54 22.92 -21.07
C LYS A 17 27.27 24.14 -20.48
N LYS A 18 26.81 24.69 -19.34
CA LYS A 18 27.46 25.85 -18.71
C LYS A 18 28.71 25.44 -17.94
N THR A 19 29.70 26.32 -17.89
CA THR A 19 30.93 26.12 -17.11
C THR A 19 30.62 25.93 -15.63
N ALA A 20 31.28 24.95 -15.02
CA ALA A 20 31.21 24.68 -13.59
C ALA A 20 32.04 25.68 -12.78
N LEU A 21 31.54 26.03 -11.59
CA LEU A 21 32.32 26.70 -10.55
C LEU A 21 33.08 25.65 -9.72
N LYS A 22 33.79 26.08 -8.67
CA LYS A 22 34.61 25.21 -7.80
C LYS A 22 33.87 23.98 -7.26
N ASN A 23 32.56 24.06 -7.06
CA ASN A 23 31.72 22.97 -6.56
C ASN A 23 31.14 22.05 -7.66
N GLY A 24 31.60 22.16 -8.92
CA GLY A 24 31.14 21.33 -10.03
C GLY A 24 29.79 21.74 -10.63
N ARG A 25 29.16 22.83 -10.16
CA ARG A 25 27.88 23.33 -10.66
C ARG A 25 28.00 24.76 -11.21
N CYS A 26 27.19 25.11 -12.20
CA CYS A 26 27.14 26.47 -12.74
C CYS A 26 26.31 27.41 -11.84
N ARG A 27 26.37 28.72 -12.09
CA ARG A 27 25.64 29.71 -11.27
C ARG A 27 24.13 29.46 -11.16
N LEU A 28 23.52 28.85 -12.18
CA LEU A 28 22.09 28.58 -12.23
C LEU A 28 21.69 27.29 -11.52
N HIS A 29 22.63 26.36 -11.34
CA HIS A 29 22.39 25.06 -10.70
C HIS A 29 23.01 24.98 -9.30
N GLY A 30 23.12 26.12 -8.60
CA GLY A 30 23.64 26.17 -7.22
C GLY A 30 25.16 26.31 -7.12
N GLY A 31 25.85 26.67 -8.21
CA GLY A 31 27.29 26.88 -8.20
C GLY A 31 27.76 28.02 -7.28
N LYS A 32 26.86 28.95 -6.93
CA LYS A 32 27.09 30.02 -5.95
C LYS A 32 26.71 29.64 -4.51
N SER A 33 26.15 28.44 -4.30
CA SER A 33 25.74 28.01 -2.96
C SER A 33 26.96 27.76 -2.09
N THR A 34 26.98 28.38 -0.91
CA THR A 34 27.98 28.14 0.15
C THR A 34 27.53 27.06 1.14
N GLY A 35 26.34 26.48 0.92
CA GLY A 35 25.71 25.57 1.86
C GLY A 35 25.04 26.29 3.05
N PRO A 36 24.52 25.52 4.02
CA PRO A 36 23.91 26.07 5.23
C PRO A 36 24.93 26.86 6.06
N LYS A 37 24.53 28.01 6.60
CA LYS A 37 25.39 28.85 7.46
C LYS A 37 25.84 28.12 8.74
N ASP A 38 24.95 27.29 9.29
CA ASP A 38 25.21 26.42 10.43
C ASP A 38 24.89 24.98 10.03
N ARG A 39 25.94 24.16 9.90
CA ARG A 39 25.83 22.76 9.50
C ARG A 39 25.22 21.88 10.60
N ALA A 40 25.52 22.17 11.86
CA ALA A 40 25.02 21.38 12.99
C ALA A 40 23.50 21.58 13.12
N LYS A 41 23.04 22.84 13.12
CA LYS A 41 21.61 23.15 13.14
C LYS A 41 20.87 22.62 11.92
N HIS A 42 21.49 22.67 10.74
CA HIS A 42 20.91 22.09 9.52
C HIS A 42 20.79 20.56 9.61
N SER A 43 21.83 19.88 10.10
CA SER A 43 21.80 18.43 10.29
C SER A 43 20.73 18.01 11.30
N GLU A 44 20.60 18.76 12.40
CA GLU A 44 19.56 18.47 13.40
C GLU A 44 18.16 18.64 12.80
N ARG A 45 17.93 19.69 12.01
CA ARG A 45 16.65 19.90 11.30
C ARG A 45 16.35 18.80 10.27
N LEU A 46 17.36 18.14 9.72
CA LEU A 46 17.16 17.06 8.74
C LEU A 46 16.73 15.73 9.39
N LYS A 47 16.98 15.53 10.68
CA LYS A 47 16.51 14.31 11.38
C LYS A 47 14.98 14.27 11.35
N GLY A 48 14.43 13.15 10.89
CA GLY A 48 12.98 12.95 10.75
C GLY A 48 12.32 13.77 9.64
N ASN A 49 13.08 14.44 8.76
CA ASN A 49 12.51 15.23 7.68
C ASN A 49 11.81 14.33 6.63
N LYS A 50 10.47 14.44 6.55
CA LYS A 50 9.63 13.72 5.58
C LYS A 50 9.34 14.51 4.29
N ASN A 51 10.01 15.62 4.01
CA ASN A 51 9.73 16.46 2.82
C ASN A 51 9.95 15.76 1.47
N ALA A 52 10.82 14.74 1.42
CA ALA A 52 11.04 13.94 0.22
C ALA A 52 10.17 12.68 0.17
N LEU A 53 9.35 12.44 1.20
CA LEU A 53 8.44 11.32 1.27
C LEU A 53 7.33 11.53 0.24
N ARG A 54 7.24 10.61 -0.73
CA ARG A 54 6.21 10.68 -1.78
C ARG A 54 4.92 9.99 -1.38
N HIS A 55 5.01 8.76 -0.88
CA HIS A 55 3.84 7.90 -0.67
C HIS A 55 4.01 6.88 0.47
N GLY A 56 5.05 6.96 1.30
CA GLY A 56 5.18 6.08 2.48
C GLY A 56 5.59 4.62 2.22
N LEU A 57 5.33 4.06 1.03
CA LEU A 57 5.55 2.62 0.71
C LEU A 57 6.90 2.01 1.14
N TYR A 58 7.98 2.81 1.15
CA TYR A 58 9.32 2.35 1.49
C TYR A 58 9.77 2.79 2.89
N GLU A 59 8.87 3.29 3.73
CA GLU A 59 9.17 3.58 5.13
C GLU A 59 9.42 2.28 5.89
N THR A 60 10.46 2.28 6.72
CA THR A 60 10.66 1.20 7.69
C THR A 60 9.84 1.52 8.93
N ILE A 61 8.94 0.61 9.30
CA ILE A 61 8.03 0.77 10.42
C ILE A 61 8.51 -0.14 11.56
N TRP A 62 8.81 0.45 12.71
CA TRP A 62 9.15 -0.27 13.94
C TRP A 62 8.09 -0.02 15.00
N MET A 63 7.80 -1.01 15.85
CA MET A 63 6.71 -0.92 16.83
C MET A 63 6.91 0.25 17.82
N ASP A 64 8.14 0.50 18.25
CA ASP A 64 8.53 1.59 19.14
C ASP A 64 8.46 2.98 18.50
N THR A 65 8.33 3.03 17.16
CA THR A 65 8.16 4.28 16.41
C THR A 65 6.71 4.62 16.10
N LEU A 66 5.77 3.71 16.41
CA LEU A 66 4.34 3.93 16.20
C LEU A 66 3.77 4.93 17.22
N THR A 67 2.89 5.81 16.76
CA THR A 67 2.03 6.61 17.63
C THR A 67 1.02 5.74 18.37
N GLU A 68 0.43 6.25 19.44
CA GLU A 68 -0.57 5.52 20.25
C GLU A 68 -1.77 5.05 19.39
N GLU A 69 -2.26 5.91 18.49
CA GLU A 69 -3.34 5.59 17.56
C GLU A 69 -2.95 4.46 16.59
N GLU A 70 -1.73 4.50 16.04
CA GLU A 70 -1.21 3.45 15.14
C GLU A 70 -1.02 2.12 15.88
N GLN A 71 -0.60 2.15 17.14
CA GLN A 71 -0.48 0.95 17.98
C GLN A 71 -1.85 0.32 18.25
N GLU A 72 -2.85 1.13 18.58
CA GLU A 72 -4.22 0.64 18.77
C GLU A 72 -4.75 0.01 17.48
N LEU A 73 -4.56 0.69 16.34
CA LEU A 73 -4.96 0.17 15.03
C LEU A 73 -4.25 -1.15 14.70
N TYR A 74 -2.95 -1.25 14.98
CA TYR A 74 -2.17 -2.47 14.76
C TYR A 74 -2.80 -3.69 15.44
N HIS A 75 -3.34 -3.51 16.66
CA HIS A 75 -3.99 -4.58 17.40
C HIS A 75 -5.44 -4.87 16.94
N GLN A 76 -6.13 -3.88 16.38
CA GLN A 76 -7.48 -4.07 15.82
C GLN A 76 -7.48 -4.79 14.47
N VAL A 77 -6.39 -4.67 13.69
CA VAL A 77 -6.27 -5.33 12.39
C VAL A 77 -6.11 -6.84 12.58
N SER A 78 -7.13 -7.59 12.15
CA SER A 78 -7.07 -9.05 12.15
C SER A 78 -5.96 -9.57 11.24
N ILE A 79 -5.18 -10.52 11.75
CA ILE A 79 -4.18 -11.28 10.97
C ILE A 79 -4.74 -12.58 10.38
N ASP A 80 -6.00 -12.91 10.67
CA ASP A 80 -6.66 -14.08 10.10
C ASP A 80 -6.95 -13.84 8.60
N PRO A 81 -6.37 -14.64 7.69
CA PRO A 81 -6.55 -14.44 6.25
C PRO A 81 -8.00 -14.48 5.78
N ASN A 82 -8.85 -15.32 6.39
CA ASN A 82 -10.26 -15.42 6.02
C ASN A 82 -11.00 -14.14 6.40
N VAL A 83 -10.72 -13.59 7.58
CA VAL A 83 -11.29 -12.34 8.07
C VAL A 83 -10.82 -11.14 7.22
N GLN A 84 -9.54 -11.11 6.83
CA GLN A 84 -9.02 -10.07 5.95
C GLN A 84 -9.71 -10.08 4.59
N VAL A 85 -9.89 -11.25 3.98
CA VAL A 85 -10.58 -11.36 2.68
C VAL A 85 -12.03 -10.93 2.78
N ASP A 86 -12.76 -11.35 3.83
CA ASP A 86 -14.17 -10.95 4.01
C ASP A 86 -14.30 -9.43 4.19
N SER A 87 -13.40 -8.83 4.96
CA SER A 87 -13.35 -7.37 5.15
C SER A 87 -13.14 -6.64 3.82
N GLU A 88 -12.15 -7.06 3.02
CA GLU A 88 -11.85 -6.48 1.71
C GLU A 88 -12.99 -6.69 0.70
N TYR A 89 -13.64 -7.85 0.74
CA TYR A 89 -14.80 -8.14 -0.10
C TYR A 89 -15.95 -7.16 0.20
N ARG A 90 -16.32 -7.00 1.48
CA ARG A 90 -17.38 -6.08 1.91
C ARG A 90 -17.08 -4.64 1.49
N LEU A 91 -15.85 -4.17 1.71
CA LEU A 91 -15.43 -2.82 1.32
C LEU A 91 -15.44 -2.65 -0.21
N SER A 92 -15.07 -3.68 -0.97
CA SER A 92 -15.09 -3.65 -2.43
C SER A 92 -16.51 -3.56 -2.99
N GLU A 93 -17.47 -4.25 -2.40
CA GLU A 93 -18.89 -4.14 -2.77
C GLU A 93 -19.44 -2.73 -2.52
N LEU A 94 -19.12 -2.14 -1.36
CA LEU A 94 -19.49 -0.74 -1.06
C LEU A 94 -18.84 0.25 -2.03
N ARG A 95 -17.56 0.02 -2.38
CA ARG A 95 -16.83 0.85 -3.35
C ARG A 95 -17.49 0.79 -4.73
N LYS A 96 -17.81 -0.42 -5.21
CA LYS A 96 -18.54 -0.62 -6.48
C LYS A 96 -19.89 0.09 -6.47
N ARG A 97 -20.66 -0.02 -5.38
CA ARG A 97 -21.95 0.68 -5.22
C ARG A 97 -21.78 2.20 -5.36
N ARG A 98 -20.78 2.79 -4.72
CA ARG A 98 -20.50 4.24 -4.82
C ARG A 98 -20.12 4.65 -6.25
N MET A 99 -19.38 3.81 -6.97
CA MET A 99 -18.99 4.06 -8.36
C MET A 99 -20.20 4.01 -9.30
N LEU A 100 -21.09 3.03 -9.12
CA LEU A 100 -22.34 2.95 -9.88
C LEU A 100 -23.25 4.16 -9.64
N LEU A 101 -23.32 4.65 -8.40
CA LEU A 101 -24.06 5.88 -8.11
C LEU A 101 -23.46 7.11 -8.80
N ARG A 102 -22.13 7.18 -8.95
CA ARG A 102 -21.48 8.27 -9.71
C ARG A 102 -21.78 8.20 -11.20
N ILE A 103 -21.80 6.99 -11.78
CA ILE A 103 -22.24 6.79 -13.17
C ILE A 103 -23.67 7.29 -13.32
N GLN A 104 -24.58 6.86 -12.45
CA GLN A 104 -25.98 7.30 -12.48
C GLN A 104 -26.12 8.83 -12.38
N GLN A 105 -25.31 9.48 -11.54
CA GLN A 105 -25.28 10.94 -11.42
C GLN A 105 -24.78 11.62 -12.71
N GLU A 106 -23.77 11.04 -13.36
CA GLU A 106 -23.22 11.55 -14.63
C GLU A 106 -24.24 11.46 -15.76
N GLU A 107 -24.91 10.31 -15.88
CA GLU A 107 -25.94 10.05 -16.88
C GLU A 107 -27.15 10.98 -16.76
N GLN A 108 -27.44 11.49 -15.55
CA GLN A 108 -28.54 12.40 -15.28
C GLN A 108 -28.23 13.87 -15.62
N LYS A 109 -26.99 14.22 -15.96
CA LYS A 109 -26.64 15.59 -16.34
C LYS A 109 -27.28 15.94 -17.68
N ASP A 110 -27.56 17.23 -17.89
CA ASP A 110 -28.02 17.75 -19.20
C ASP A 110 -27.04 17.43 -20.34
N LYS A 111 -25.75 17.30 -20.01
CA LYS A 111 -24.67 16.88 -20.91
C LYS A 111 -23.74 15.90 -20.19
N PRO A 112 -24.02 14.59 -20.25
CA PRO A 112 -23.14 13.57 -19.67
C PRO A 112 -21.78 13.54 -20.37
N ASP A 113 -20.71 13.25 -19.64
CA ASP A 113 -19.39 12.95 -20.20
C ASP A 113 -19.19 11.42 -20.33
N PRO A 114 -19.23 10.85 -21.56
CA PRO A 114 -19.01 9.42 -21.76
C PRO A 114 -17.60 8.96 -21.36
N ALA A 115 -16.60 9.85 -21.40
CA ALA A 115 -15.24 9.49 -21.00
C ALA A 115 -15.12 9.31 -19.48
N GLU A 116 -15.84 10.11 -18.70
CA GLU A 116 -15.90 9.96 -17.24
C GLU A 116 -16.61 8.66 -16.85
N ILE A 117 -17.75 8.34 -17.49
CA ILE A 117 -18.48 7.08 -17.28
C ILE A 117 -17.56 5.89 -17.57
N ARG A 118 -16.91 5.87 -18.74
CA ARG A 118 -15.99 4.79 -19.12
C ARG A 118 -14.82 4.65 -18.14
N ALA A 119 -14.26 5.76 -17.66
CA ALA A 119 -13.19 5.71 -16.66
C ALA A 119 -13.66 5.06 -15.34
N ILE A 120 -14.90 5.31 -14.93
CA ILE A 120 -15.50 4.67 -13.75
C ILE A 120 -15.78 3.19 -14.01
N GLU A 121 -16.29 2.82 -15.19
CA GLU A 121 -16.51 1.43 -15.61
C GLU A 121 -15.20 0.63 -15.59
N ASP A 122 -14.13 1.16 -16.19
CA ASP A 122 -12.80 0.54 -16.18
C ASP A 122 -12.28 0.33 -14.75
N ALA A 123 -12.55 1.30 -13.87
CA ALA A 123 -12.18 1.20 -12.47
C ALA A 123 -13.03 0.17 -11.72
N ILE A 124 -14.32 0.02 -12.05
CA ILE A 124 -15.18 -1.06 -11.52
C ILE A 124 -14.64 -2.42 -11.96
N THR A 125 -14.26 -2.58 -13.24
CA THR A 125 -13.66 -3.83 -13.74
C THR A 125 -12.41 -4.19 -12.97
N LYS A 126 -11.52 -3.23 -12.66
CA LYS A 126 -10.34 -3.47 -11.83
C LYS A 126 -10.70 -3.96 -10.41
N VAL A 127 -11.71 -3.34 -9.79
CA VAL A 127 -12.20 -3.78 -8.47
C VAL A 127 -12.73 -5.21 -8.55
N GLN A 128 -13.52 -5.54 -9.57
CA GLN A 128 -14.07 -6.89 -9.78
C GLN A 128 -12.97 -7.93 -10.00
N MET A 129 -11.93 -7.60 -10.79
CA MET A 129 -10.79 -8.48 -10.99
C MET A 129 -10.05 -8.78 -9.68
N ASN A 130 -9.85 -7.76 -8.84
CA ASN A 130 -9.23 -7.91 -7.53
C ASN A 130 -10.08 -8.78 -6.60
N VAL A 131 -11.40 -8.56 -6.55
CA VAL A 131 -12.34 -9.39 -5.78
C VAL A 131 -12.30 -10.84 -6.25
N ALA A 132 -12.30 -11.09 -7.56
CA ALA A 132 -12.21 -12.44 -8.10
C ALA A 132 -10.89 -13.14 -7.70
N ALA A 133 -9.79 -12.39 -7.64
CA ALA A 133 -8.52 -12.92 -7.15
C ALA A 133 -8.57 -13.26 -5.66
N LEU A 134 -9.12 -12.37 -4.83
CA LEU A 134 -9.31 -12.60 -3.38
C LEU A 134 -10.17 -13.84 -3.10
N ILE A 135 -11.28 -14.01 -3.82
CA ILE A 135 -12.17 -15.18 -3.68
C ILE A 135 -11.42 -16.47 -4.03
N ARG A 136 -10.62 -16.47 -5.10
CA ARG A 136 -9.82 -17.64 -5.49
C ARG A 136 -8.79 -18.02 -4.42
N GLU A 137 -8.04 -17.05 -3.91
CA GLU A 137 -7.04 -17.32 -2.87
C GLU A 137 -7.68 -17.77 -1.56
N ASN A 138 -8.82 -17.18 -1.16
CA ASN A 138 -9.58 -17.64 0.00
C ASN A 138 -10.08 -19.09 -0.18
N GLY A 139 -10.57 -19.45 -1.36
CA GLY A 139 -10.91 -20.84 -1.69
C GLY A 139 -9.74 -21.80 -1.42
N LYS A 140 -8.54 -21.48 -1.92
CA LYS A 140 -7.33 -22.28 -1.67
C LYS A 140 -6.98 -22.37 -0.19
N LEU A 141 -7.07 -21.27 0.55
CA LEU A 141 -6.77 -21.25 1.99
C LEU A 141 -7.73 -22.16 2.77
N ARG A 142 -9.02 -22.14 2.44
CA ARG A 142 -10.03 -23.00 3.06
C ARG A 142 -9.80 -24.47 2.73
N ASP A 143 -9.43 -24.78 1.48
CA ASP A 143 -9.09 -26.16 1.08
C ASP A 143 -7.85 -26.68 1.83
N MET A 144 -6.82 -25.86 1.99
CA MET A 144 -5.64 -26.19 2.80
C MET A 144 -5.98 -26.41 4.27
N GLN A 145 -6.87 -25.60 4.85
CA GLN A 145 -7.34 -25.80 6.22
C GLN A 145 -8.12 -27.10 6.38
N LYS A 146 -8.99 -27.43 5.42
CA LYS A 146 -9.76 -28.68 5.40
C LYS A 146 -8.87 -29.93 5.33
N GLN A 147 -7.75 -29.86 4.61
CA GLN A 147 -6.77 -30.95 4.58
C GLN A 147 -6.01 -31.12 5.90
N LYS A 148 -5.84 -30.06 6.69
CA LYS A 148 -5.19 -30.12 8.02
C LYS A 148 -6.13 -30.62 9.11
N SER A 149 -7.44 -30.43 8.96
CA SER A 149 -8.47 -30.99 9.82
C SER A 149 -9.29 -32.01 9.03
N ASP A 150 -8.71 -33.17 8.75
CA ASP A 150 -9.40 -34.27 8.06
C ASP A 150 -10.47 -34.97 8.92
N GLY A 151 -10.71 -34.45 10.13
CA GLY A 151 -11.64 -35.00 11.11
C GLY A 151 -11.11 -36.26 11.80
N SER A 152 -9.89 -36.72 11.48
CA SER A 152 -9.31 -37.93 12.11
C SER A 152 -9.13 -37.76 13.63
N LEU A 153 -8.79 -36.56 14.08
CA LEU A 153 -8.71 -36.21 15.50
C LEU A 153 -10.09 -36.22 16.17
N ASP A 154 -11.12 -35.67 15.53
CA ASP A 154 -12.49 -35.69 16.05
C ASP A 154 -13.02 -37.13 16.13
N GLN A 155 -12.74 -37.93 15.09
CA GLN A 155 -13.08 -39.35 15.02
C GLN A 155 -12.34 -40.17 16.09
N LEU A 156 -11.07 -39.85 16.37
CA LEU A 156 -10.30 -40.44 17.47
C LEU A 156 -10.91 -40.09 18.83
N VAL A 157 -11.32 -38.83 19.03
CA VAL A 157 -11.99 -38.39 20.27
C VAL A 157 -13.29 -39.16 20.49
N GLU A 158 -14.11 -39.34 19.45
CA GLU A 158 -15.34 -40.14 19.52
C GLU A 158 -15.05 -41.61 19.89
N ILE A 159 -14.05 -42.23 19.24
CA ILE A 159 -13.65 -43.61 19.54
C ILE A 159 -13.23 -43.75 21.01
N LEU A 160 -12.41 -42.81 21.51
CA LEU A 160 -11.95 -42.82 22.91
C LEU A 160 -13.11 -42.60 23.89
N GLN A 161 -14.09 -41.74 23.56
CA GLN A 161 -15.29 -41.55 24.37
C GLN A 161 -16.15 -42.81 24.43
N GLN A 162 -16.36 -43.49 23.30
CA GLN A 162 -17.11 -44.75 23.22
C GLN A 162 -16.41 -45.89 23.98
N ALA A 163 -15.07 -45.95 23.93
CA ALA A 163 -14.33 -46.91 24.73
C ALA A 163 -14.52 -46.62 26.22
N ARG A 164 -14.41 -45.35 26.64
CA ARG A 164 -14.55 -44.95 28.04
C ARG A 164 -15.93 -45.25 28.62
N SER A 165 -16.99 -45.04 27.85
CA SER A 165 -18.36 -45.35 28.28
C SER A 165 -18.63 -46.85 28.42
N LYS A 166 -17.95 -47.70 27.63
CA LYS A 166 -18.01 -49.16 27.77
C LYS A 166 -17.29 -49.70 29.00
N PHE A 167 -16.30 -48.98 29.55
CA PHE A 167 -15.55 -49.39 30.75
C PHE A 167 -16.06 -48.75 32.04
N GLN A 168 -17.04 -47.85 31.97
CA GLN A 168 -17.68 -47.19 33.13
C GLN A 168 -19.09 -47.74 33.43
N GLY A 169 -19.50 -48.81 32.75
CA GLY A 169 -20.74 -49.56 33.00
C GLY A 169 -20.48 -50.94 33.58
#